data_AF-A0A5T0RGU1-F1
#
_entry.id   AF-A0A5T0RGU1-F1
#
_cell.length_a   1.000
_cell.length_b   1.000
_cell.length_c   1.000
_cell.angle_alpha   90.00
_cell.angle_beta   90.00
_cell.angle_gamma   90.00
#
_symmetry.space_group_name_H-M   'P 1'
#
loop_
_entity.id
_entity.type
_entity.pdbx_description
1 polymer ?
#
loop_
_entity_poly.entity_id
_entity_poly.type
_entity_poly.pdbx_seq_one_letter_code
_entity_poly.pdbx_strand_id
1 'polypeptide(L)' 'MNYQILNFKLINSKNSTLSVHQKDVNCPFEIKRIFYIYDFLNDSIRGEHANLNSEFIFIALNGSCEILIDDGQTQQKIIL' A
#
# COMPACT_ATOMS: atom_id res chain seq x y z
N MET A 1 -3.04 -3.17 16.93
CA MET A 1 -2.97 -3.01 15.46
C MET A 1 -2.31 -1.68 15.13
N ASN A 2 -1.27 -1.66 14.29
CA ASN A 2 -0.56 -0.43 13.89
C ASN A 2 -0.62 -0.26 12.36
N TYR A 3 -1.60 0.50 11.87
CA TYR A 3 -1.74 0.87 10.46
C TYR A 3 -2.34 2.27 10.33
N GLN A 4 -2.23 2.84 9.15
CA GLN A 4 -2.83 4.14 8.80
C GLN A 4 -3.26 4.16 7.34
N ILE A 5 -4.40 4.79 7.07
CA ILE A 5 -4.82 5.14 5.71
C ILE A 5 -4.19 6.49 5.37
N LEU A 6 -3.29 6.49 4.40
CA LEU A 6 -2.54 7.68 4.00
C LEU A 6 -3.27 8.41 2.87
N ASN A 7 -3.49 9.71 3.05
CA ASN A 7 -3.88 10.61 1.97
C ASN A 7 -2.61 11.24 1.39
N PHE A 8 -2.22 10.86 0.17
CA PHE A 8 -0.99 11.36 -0.43
C PHE A 8 -1.13 12.80 -0.88
N LYS A 9 -0.08 13.59 -0.64
CA LYS A 9 0.07 14.91 -1.25
C LYS A 9 0.38 14.72 -2.74
N LEU A 10 -0.51 15.23 -3.58
CA LEU A 10 -0.40 15.17 -5.03
C LEU A 10 0.11 16.50 -5.60
N ILE A 11 0.88 16.41 -6.68
CA ILE A 11 1.35 17.55 -7.46
C ILE A 11 0.58 17.57 -8.78
N ASN A 12 -0.27 18.57 -8.97
CA ASN A 12 -1.03 18.76 -10.20
C ASN A 12 -0.34 19.79 -11.09
N SER A 13 0.23 19.36 -12.22
CA SER A 13 0.87 20.26 -13.18
C SER A 13 0.89 19.64 -14.58
N LYS A 14 1.07 20.48 -15.61
CA LYS A 14 1.26 20.02 -17.00
C LYS A 14 0.17 19.04 -17.48
N ASN A 15 -1.09 19.29 -17.10
CA ASN A 15 -2.24 18.41 -17.40
C ASN A 15 -2.07 16.97 -16.88
N SER A 16 -1.42 16.81 -15.74
CA SER A 16 -1.14 15.52 -15.10
C SER A 16 -1.16 15.63 -13.58
N THR A 17 -1.26 14.48 -12.91
CA THR A 17 -1.13 14.33 -11.47
C THR A 17 0.08 13.44 -11.17
N LEU A 18 0.98 13.93 -10.31
CA LEU A 18 2.17 13.23 -9.87
C LEU A 18 2.10 12.99 -8.35
N SER A 19 2.32 11.74 -7.93
CA SER A 19 2.57 11.40 -6.54
C SER A 19 4.05 11.05 -6.36
N VAL A 20 4.71 11.70 -5.42
CA VAL A 20 6.12 11.45 -5.08
C VAL A 20 6.18 10.72 -3.76
N HIS A 21 7.03 9.69 -3.67
CA HIS A 21 7.23 8.90 -2.46
C HIS A 21 8.72 8.81 -2.16
N GLN A 22 9.11 9.31 -0.98
CA GLN A 22 10.44 9.16 -0.40
C GLN A 22 10.31 9.33 1.11
N LYS A 23 11.36 9.06 1.87
CA LYS A 23 11.35 9.32 3.32
C LYS A 23 10.88 10.77 3.59
N ASP A 24 9.89 10.89 4.47
CA ASP A 24 9.23 12.13 4.89
C ASP A 24 8.39 12.86 3.81
N VAL A 25 8.20 12.24 2.64
CA VAL A 25 7.27 12.71 1.59
C VAL A 25 6.38 11.54 1.19
N ASN A 26 5.14 11.52 1.70
CA ASN A 26 4.17 10.44 1.47
C ASN A 26 4.65 9.04 1.90
N CYS A 27 5.75 8.92 2.67
CA CYS A 27 6.27 7.67 3.19
C CYS A 27 7.02 7.89 4.53
N PRO A 28 6.70 7.16 5.61
CA PRO A 28 7.31 7.34 6.92
C PRO A 28 8.63 6.57 7.09
N PHE A 29 9.09 5.80 6.10
CA PHE A 29 10.32 5.00 6.16
C PHE A 29 11.19 5.19 4.90
N GLU A 30 12.45 4.74 4.97
CA GLU A 30 13.35 4.81 3.82
C GLU A 30 13.02 3.69 2.82
N ILE A 31 12.71 4.07 1.58
CA ILE A 31 12.35 3.10 0.54
C ILE A 31 13.61 2.41 0.05
N LYS A 32 13.73 1.10 0.31
CA LYS A 32 14.84 0.26 -0.17
C LYS A 32 14.46 -0.65 -1.34
N ARG A 33 13.16 -0.87 -1.57
CA ARG A 33 12.66 -1.79 -2.60
C ARG A 33 11.24 -1.40 -3.00
N ILE A 34 10.95 -1.56 -4.30
CA ILE A 34 9.60 -1.40 -4.88
C ILE A 34 9.29 -2.68 -5.65
N PHE A 35 8.03 -3.11 -5.59
CA PHE A 35 7.48 -4.18 -6.42
C PHE A 35 6.01 -3.89 -6.70
N TYR A 36 5.52 -4.41 -7.82
CA TYR A 36 4.14 -4.25 -8.28
C TYR A 36 3.62 -5.61 -8.72
N ILE A 37 2.32 -5.82 -8.55
CA ILE A 37 1.63 -7.05 -8.94
C ILE A 37 0.44 -6.64 -9.79
N TYR A 38 0.30 -7.33 -10.92
CA TYR A 38 -0.66 -7.04 -11.98
C TYR A 38 -1.06 -8.36 -12.65
N ASP A 39 -1.99 -8.30 -13.61
CA ASP A 39 -2.57 -9.45 -14.32
C ASP A 39 -3.14 -10.52 -13.38
N PHE A 40 -3.97 -10.07 -12.43
CA PHE A 40 -4.72 -10.96 -11.55
C PHE A 40 -5.77 -11.73 -12.34
N LEU A 41 -5.81 -13.05 -12.14
CA LEU A 41 -6.95 -13.87 -12.50
C LEU A 41 -8.05 -13.70 -11.43
N ASN A 42 -9.30 -14.02 -11.80
CA ASN A 42 -10.42 -14.01 -10.87
C ASN A 42 -10.09 -14.87 -9.62
N ASP A 43 -10.49 -14.39 -8.44
CA ASP A 43 -10.30 -15.04 -7.14
C ASP A 43 -8.83 -15.20 -6.66
N SER A 44 -7.90 -14.43 -7.23
CA SER A 44 -6.49 -14.46 -6.77
C SER A 44 -6.35 -13.93 -5.33
N ILE A 45 -5.82 -14.78 -4.44
CA ILE A 45 -5.46 -14.46 -3.06
C ILE A 45 -3.95 -14.53 -2.91
N ARG A 46 -3.36 -13.61 -2.13
CA ARG A 46 -1.92 -13.56 -1.84
C ARG A 46 -1.61 -12.81 -0.55
N GLY A 47 -0.34 -12.83 -0.17
CA GLY A 47 0.08 -12.39 1.15
C GLY A 47 0.20 -13.64 2.02
N GLU A 48 -0.72 -13.85 2.96
CA GLU A 48 -0.74 -15.00 3.87
C GLU A 48 0.56 -15.18 4.68
N HIS A 49 1.24 -14.06 4.97
CA HIS A 49 2.41 -14.03 5.83
C HIS A 49 2.51 -12.69 6.55
N ALA A 50 3.31 -12.67 7.63
CA ALA A 50 3.76 -11.47 8.30
C ALA A 50 5.27 -11.29 8.07
N ASN A 51 5.75 -10.05 8.22
CA ASN A 51 7.17 -9.74 8.12
C ASN A 51 7.67 -9.23 9.47
N LEU A 52 8.81 -9.77 9.92
CA LEU A 52 9.43 -9.35 11.19
C LEU A 52 10.02 -7.93 11.14
N ASN A 53 10.57 -7.53 9.98
CA ASN A 53 11.42 -6.34 9.88
C ASN A 53 10.98 -5.33 8.79
N SER A 54 10.03 -5.68 7.93
CA SER A 54 9.65 -4.84 6.80
C SER A 54 8.39 -4.04 7.11
N GLU A 55 8.44 -2.75 6.82
CA GLU A 55 7.27 -1.87 6.77
C GLU A 55 6.78 -1.75 5.33
N PHE A 56 5.48 -1.55 5.15
CA PHE A 56 4.85 -1.51 3.82
C PHE A 56 3.89 -0.33 3.69
N ILE A 57 3.82 0.20 2.46
CA ILE A 57 2.70 0.99 1.97
C ILE A 57 2.13 0.22 0.79
N PHE A 58 0.84 -0.08 0.82
CA PHE A 58 0.10 -0.64 -0.31
C PHE A 58 -0.63 0.49 -1.04
N ILE A 59 -0.59 0.47 -2.37
CA ILE A 59 -1.23 1.46 -3.23
C ILE A 59 -1.91 0.71 -4.38
N ALA A 60 -3.23 0.80 -4.49
CA ALA A 60 -3.96 0.39 -5.69
C ALA A 60 -3.80 1.48 -6.75
N LEU A 61 -2.81 1.33 -7.64
CA LEU A 61 -2.54 2.32 -8.69
C LEU A 61 -3.67 2.43 -9.73
N ASN A 62 -4.38 1.34 -9.95
CA ASN A 62 -5.55 1.24 -10.82
C ASN A 62 -6.43 0.08 -10.35
N GLY A 63 -7.75 0.22 -10.48
CA GLY A 63 -8.72 -0.71 -9.92
C GLY A 63 -8.79 -0.61 -8.40
N SER A 64 -9.20 -1.70 -7.77
CA SER A 64 -9.30 -1.80 -6.31
C SER A 64 -8.90 -3.19 -5.81
N CYS A 65 -8.55 -3.29 -4.53
CA CYS A 65 -8.34 -4.56 -3.87
C CYS A 65 -8.78 -4.53 -2.39
N GLU A 66 -9.12 -5.69 -1.85
CA GLU A 66 -9.37 -5.87 -0.41
C GLU A 66 -8.10 -6.44 0.25
N ILE A 67 -7.66 -5.81 1.33
CA ILE A 67 -6.55 -6.26 2.17
C ILE A 67 -7.09 -6.57 3.56
N LEU A 68 -6.85 -7.80 4.02
CA LEU A 68 -7.05 -8.21 5.42
C LEU A 68 -5.71 -8.10 6.16
N ILE A 69 -5.69 -7.38 7.28
CA ILE A 69 -4.56 -7.34 8.21
C ILE A 69 -4.96 -7.91 9.57
N ASP A 70 -4.02 -8.58 10.23
CA ASP A 70 -4.21 -9.30 11.49
C ASP A 70 -2.99 -9.06 12.40
N ASP A 71 -3.22 -8.64 13.64
CA ASP A 71 -2.17 -8.46 14.67
C ASP A 71 -2.09 -9.61 15.68
N GLY A 72 -2.78 -10.71 15.42
CA GLY A 72 -2.92 -11.87 16.28
C GLY A 72 -4.05 -11.77 17.30
N GLN A 73 -4.70 -10.61 17.44
CA GLN A 73 -5.84 -10.40 18.34
C GLN A 73 -7.07 -9.88 17.61
N THR A 74 -6.86 -9.03 16.61
CA THR A 74 -7.91 -8.36 15.85
C THR A 74 -7.61 -8.44 14.36
N GLN A 75 -8.67 -8.48 13.57
CA GLN A 75 -8.61 -8.45 12.10
C GLN A 75 -9.28 -7.20 11.57
N GLN A 76 -8.74 -6.60 10.51
CA GLN A 76 -9.31 -5.45 9.82
C GLN A 76 -9.25 -5.64 8.31
N LYS A 77 -10.38 -5.37 7.64
CA LYS A 77 -10.49 -5.35 6.18
C LYS A 77 -10.43 -3.91 5.68
N ILE A 78 -9.59 -3.68 4.69
CA ILE A 78 -9.37 -2.36 4.08
C ILE A 78 -9.57 -2.51 2.57
N ILE A 79 -10.34 -1.61 1.98
CA ILE A 79 -10.50 -1.50 0.53
C ILE A 79 -9.62 -0.35 0.05
N LEU A 80 -8.74 -0.62 -0.91
CA LEU A 80 -7.91 0.36 -1.61
C LEU A 80 -8.41 0.58 -3.03
#